data_AF-R7L0J5-F1
#
_entry.id   AF-R7L0J5-F1
#
_cell.length_a   1.000
_cell.length_b   1.000
_cell.length_c   1.000
_cell.angle_alpha   90.00
_cell.angle_beta   90.00
_cell.angle_gamma   90.00
#
_symmetry.space_group_name_H-M   'P 1'
#
loop_
_entity.id
_entity.type
_entity.pdbx_description
1 polymer ?
#
loop_
_entity_poly.entity_id
_entity_poly.type
_entity_poly.pdbx_seq_one_letter_code
_entity_poly.pdbx_strand_id
1 'polypeptide(L)'
;MVTVSSTEEYVYAEAEKLGADREERDYVTVKGSGGEEALVRKINVPVITGVVAVCDGGNSDKVREDVYRAVTAALGIPSNRVYVTAME
;
A
#
# COMPACT_ATOMS: atom_id res chain seq x y z
N MET A 1 -15.85 1.06 -5.09
CA MET A 1 -15.12 1.81 -4.03
C MET A 1 -13.90 0.99 -3.62
N VAL A 2 -12.76 1.65 -3.38
CA VAL A 2 -11.52 1.00 -2.90
C VAL A 2 -11.08 1.68 -1.62
N THR A 3 -10.68 0.91 -0.61
CA THR A 3 -10.11 1.45 0.64
C THR A 3 -8.63 1.15 0.74
N VAL A 4 -7.88 2.08 1.30
CA VAL A 4 -6.42 2.00 1.48
C VAL A 4 -6.07 2.22 2.95
N SER A 5 -5.01 1.57 3.42
CA SER A 5 -4.62 1.57 4.85
C SER A 5 -4.09 2.90 5.36
N SER A 6 -3.41 3.66 4.50
CA SER A 6 -2.58 4.79 4.91
C SER A 6 -2.28 5.71 3.73
N THR A 7 -1.47 6.73 3.99
CA THR A 7 -0.77 7.50 2.96
C THR A 7 0.58 6.85 2.64
N GLU A 8 1.31 7.46 1.71
CA GLU A 8 2.70 7.11 1.45
C GLU A 8 3.56 7.27 2.70
N GLU A 9 4.51 6.36 2.87
CA GLU A 9 5.53 6.40 3.93
C GLU A 9 6.91 6.56 3.29
N TYR A 10 7.68 7.54 3.77
CA TYR A 10 9.01 7.89 3.27
C TYR A 10 10.06 7.27 4.20
N VAL A 11 10.86 6.36 3.67
CA VAL A 11 11.96 5.72 4.39
C VAL A 11 13.26 6.41 4.00
N TYR A 12 13.93 7.01 4.98
CA TYR A 12 15.18 7.75 4.80
C TYR A 12 16.40 6.84 4.99
N ALA A 13 17.53 7.21 4.39
CA ALA A 13 18.79 6.51 4.57
C ALA A 13 19.38 6.83 5.95
N GLU A 14 19.81 5.78 6.66
CA GLU A 14 20.47 5.86 7.97
C GLU A 14 21.94 5.44 7.83
N ALA A 15 22.82 6.12 8.56
CA ALA A 15 24.20 5.73 8.78
C ALA A 15 24.31 5.11 10.17
N GLU A 16 24.60 3.81 10.23
CA GLU A 16 24.82 3.09 11.49
C GLU A 16 26.32 3.10 11.83
N LYS A 17 26.65 3.52 13.06
CA LYS A 17 27.97 3.27 13.67
C LYS A 17 27.83 2.19 14.73
N LEU A 18 28.38 1.01 14.46
CA LEU A 18 28.42 -0.09 15.42
C LEU A 18 29.55 0.12 16.43
N GLY A 19 29.20 0.64 17.61
CA GLY A 19 30.05 0.65 18.81
C GLY A 19 29.56 -0.40 19.81
N ALA A 20 30.48 -1.05 20.52
CA ALA A 20 30.25 -2.25 21.36
C ALA A 20 29.18 -2.13 22.47
N ASP A 21 28.59 -0.94 22.71
CA ASP A 21 27.58 -0.69 23.74
C ASP A 21 26.51 0.37 23.37
N ARG A 22 26.51 0.90 22.13
CA ARG A 22 25.56 1.97 21.73
C ARG A 22 25.25 1.92 20.23
N GLU A 23 23.96 1.86 19.92
CA GLU A 23 23.44 2.03 18.57
C GLU A 23 23.13 3.53 18.37
N GLU A 24 23.94 4.22 17.57
CA GLU A 24 23.69 5.60 17.14
C GLU A 24 23.22 5.57 15.68
N ARG A 25 22.02 6.09 15.43
CA ARG A 25 21.38 6.14 14.10
C ARG A 25 21.31 7.60 13.66
N ASP A 26 22.11 7.95 12.66
CA ASP A 26 22.08 9.28 12.03
C ASP A 26 21.43 9.19 10.66
N TYR A 27 20.60 10.18 10.28
CA TYR A 27 20.04 10.26 8.93
C TYR A 27 21.06 10.87 7.96
N VAL A 28 21.11 10.34 6.74
CA VAL A 28 21.98 10.86 5.67
C VAL A 28 21.32 12.06 5.02
N THR A 29 22.01 13.21 5.05
CA THR A 29 21.56 14.47 4.43
C THR A 29 22.44 14.79 3.20
N VAL A 30 21.82 15.31 2.14
CA VAL A 30 22.50 15.76 0.90
C VAL A 30 22.22 17.23 0.64
N LYS A 31 23.12 17.94 -0.04
CA LYS A 31 22.86 19.32 -0.47
C LYS A 31 22.04 19.32 -1.76
N GLY A 32 20.78 19.68 -1.64
CA GLY A 32 19.86 19.94 -2.74
C GLY A 32 19.88 21.40 -3.20
N SER A 33 19.03 21.73 -4.18
CA SER A 33 18.87 23.08 -4.70
C SER A 33 18.23 24.05 -3.70
N GLY A 34 17.54 23.54 -2.67
CA GLY A 34 16.89 24.32 -1.61
C GLY A 34 17.61 24.33 -0.26
N GLY A 35 18.71 23.60 -0.09
CA GLY A 35 19.40 23.44 1.20
C GLY A 35 19.82 22.00 1.48
N GLU A 36 19.98 21.65 2.75
CA GLU A 36 20.25 20.28 3.19
C GLU A 36 18.93 19.48 3.27
N GLU A 37 18.85 18.35 2.56
CA GLU A 37 17.67 17.49 2.46
C GLU A 37 18.00 16.04 2.84
N ALA A 38 17.12 15.37 3.59
CA ALA A 38 17.30 13.97 3.95
C ALA A 38 17.17 13.04 2.73
N LEU A 39 18.08 12.09 2.60
CA LEU A 39 18.12 11.18 1.45
C LEU A 39 17.03 10.10 1.57
N VAL A 40 16.04 10.13 0.68
CA VAL A 40 14.99 9.11 0.61
C VAL A 40 15.57 7.82 0.02
N ARG A 41 15.47 6.72 0.78
CA ARG A 41 15.87 5.37 0.35
C ARG A 41 14.75 4.66 -0.39
N LYS A 42 13.50 4.79 0.09
CA LYS A 42 12.32 4.14 -0.49
C LYS A 42 11.06 4.90 -0.12
N ILE A 43 10.07 4.88 -1.01
CA ILE A 43 8.70 5.30 -0.71
C ILE A 43 7.83 4.04 -0.68
N ASN A 44 7.18 3.79 0.44
CA ASN A 44 6.20 2.71 0.58
C ASN A 44 4.82 3.27 0.20
N VAL A 45 4.22 2.68 -0.83
CA VAL A 45 2.83 2.99 -1.22
C VAL A 45 1.85 2.25 -0.31
N PRO A 46 0.66 2.81 -0.04
CA PRO A 46 -0.30 2.19 0.84
C PRO A 46 -0.88 0.91 0.24
N VAL A 47 -1.30 0.01 1.13
CA VAL A 47 -1.87 -1.30 0.75
C VAL A 47 -3.39 -1.17 0.62
N ILE A 48 -3.96 -1.82 -0.39
CA ILE A 48 -5.41 -1.92 -0.56
C ILE A 48 -5.98 -2.81 0.55
N THR A 49 -6.93 -2.28 1.31
CA THR A 49 -7.54 -2.96 2.45
C THR A 49 -8.92 -3.52 2.14
N GLY A 50 -9.57 -3.07 1.06
CA GLY A 50 -10.88 -3.59 0.69
C GLY A 50 -11.41 -3.01 -0.61
N VAL A 51 -12.33 -3.75 -1.22
CA VAL A 51 -12.99 -3.39 -2.48
C VAL A 51 -14.48 -3.66 -2.39
N VAL A 52 -15.27 -2.69 -2.83
CA VAL A 52 -16.70 -2.86 -3.11
C VAL A 52 -16.92 -2.68 -4.60
N ALA A 53 -17.40 -3.72 -5.26
CA ALA A 53 -17.78 -3.74 -6.66
C ALA A 53 -19.30 -3.78 -6.80
N VAL A 54 -19.85 -2.86 -7.58
CA VAL A 54 -21.26 -2.83 -7.95
C VAL A 54 -21.33 -3.07 -9.45
N CYS A 55 -22.00 -4.12 -9.88
CA CYS A 55 -22.07 -4.50 -11.29
C CYS A 55 -23.39 -5.18 -11.65
N ASP A 56 -23.75 -5.11 -12.93
CA ASP A 56 -24.89 -5.86 -13.45
C ASP A 56 -24.70 -7.35 -13.23
N GLY A 57 -25.75 -8.01 -12.72
CA GLY A 57 -25.64 -9.42 -12.33
C GLY A 57 -24.82 -9.65 -11.07
N GLY A 58 -24.51 -8.62 -10.26
CA GLY A 58 -23.83 -8.77 -8.97
C GLY A 58 -24.55 -9.65 -7.94
N ASN A 59 -25.80 -10.05 -8.22
CA ASN A 59 -26.55 -11.05 -7.44
C ASN A 59 -26.45 -12.47 -8.03
N SER A 60 -25.83 -12.65 -9.19
CA SER A 60 -25.55 -13.95 -9.80
C SER A 60 -24.27 -14.54 -9.21
N ASP A 61 -24.33 -15.78 -8.72
CA ASP A 61 -23.15 -16.46 -8.15
C ASP A 61 -22.00 -16.58 -9.15
N LYS A 62 -22.30 -16.81 -10.44
CA LYS A 62 -21.31 -16.90 -11.50
C LYS A 62 -20.56 -15.58 -11.68
N VAL A 63 -21.30 -14.47 -11.80
CA VAL A 63 -20.72 -13.13 -11.97
C VAL A 63 -19.94 -12.74 -10.72
N ARG A 64 -20.49 -13.02 -9.52
CA ARG A 64 -19.78 -12.76 -8.26
C ARG A 64 -18.44 -13.51 -8.21
N GLU A 65 -18.42 -14.79 -8.55
CA GLU A 65 -17.19 -15.58 -8.56
C GLU A 65 -16.15 -15.01 -9.55
N ASP A 66 -16.57 -14.67 -10.76
CA ASP A 66 -15.69 -14.08 -11.78
C ASP A 66 -15.10 -12.75 -11.29
N VAL A 67 -15.92 -11.89 -10.66
CA VAL A 67 -15.49 -10.62 -10.08
C VAL A 67 -14.53 -10.86 -8.91
N TYR A 68 -14.82 -11.80 -8.01
CA TYR A 68 -13.93 -12.15 -6.92
C TYR A 68 -12.55 -12.54 -7.45
N ARG A 69 -12.49 -13.45 -8.43
CA ARG A 69 -11.23 -13.91 -9.03
C ARG A 69 -10.46 -12.78 -9.70
N ALA A 70 -11.16 -11.92 -10.45
CA ALA A 70 -10.54 -10.79 -11.12
C ALA A 70 -9.93 -9.79 -10.13
N VAL A 71 -10.69 -9.41 -9.09
CA VAL A 71 -10.26 -8.44 -8.08
C VAL A 71 -9.11 -8.98 -7.23
N THR A 72 -9.20 -10.23 -6.78
CA THR A 72 -8.12 -10.84 -5.98
C THR A 72 -6.84 -11.01 -6.78
N ALA A 73 -6.91 -11.39 -8.06
CA ALA A 73 -5.75 -11.53 -8.93
C ALA A 73 -5.11 -10.19 -9.28
N ALA A 74 -5.90 -9.16 -9.56
CA ALA A 74 -5.38 -7.85 -9.96
C ALA A 74 -4.78 -7.06 -8.79
N LEU A 75 -5.38 -7.17 -7.60
CA LEU A 75 -5.02 -6.32 -6.45
C LEU A 75 -4.28 -7.08 -5.34
N GLY A 76 -4.16 -8.41 -5.46
CA GLY A 76 -3.48 -9.24 -4.47
C GLY A 76 -4.16 -9.27 -3.10
N ILE A 77 -5.45 -8.92 -3.02
CA ILE A 77 -6.23 -8.95 -1.77
C ILE A 77 -7.03 -10.25 -1.64
N PRO A 78 -7.24 -10.77 -0.43
CA PRO A 78 -8.08 -11.94 -0.22
C PRO A 78 -9.56 -11.63 -0.48
N SER A 79 -10.33 -12.65 -0.90
CA SER A 79 -11.74 -12.51 -1.26
C SER A 79 -12.64 -12.05 -0.11
N ASN A 80 -12.27 -12.34 1.14
CA ASN A 80 -12.97 -11.84 2.33
C ASN A 80 -12.86 -10.32 2.54
N ARG A 81 -12.03 -9.62 1.75
CA ARG A 81 -11.93 -8.15 1.70
C ARG A 81 -12.62 -7.55 0.47
N VAL A 82 -13.33 -8.38 -0.30
CA VAL A 82 -14.07 -7.96 -1.49
C VAL A 82 -15.57 -8.15 -1.23
N TYR A 83 -16.35 -7.14 -1.57
CA TYR A 83 -17.81 -7.22 -1.56
C TYR A 83 -18.33 -6.91 -2.96
N VAL A 84 -19.28 -7.74 -3.44
CA VAL A 84 -19.88 -7.61 -4.76
C VAL A 84 -21.39 -7.57 -4.60
N THR A 85 -22.04 -6.60 -5.24
CA THR A 85 -23.50 -6.46 -5.24
C THR A 85 -24.01 -5.94 -6.58
N ALA A 86 -25.31 -6.08 -6.84
CA ALA A 86 -25.95 -5.50 -8.00
C ALA A 86 -26.27 -4.01 -7.81
N MET A 87 -26.47 -3.29 -8.91
CA MET A 87 -27.16 -1.99 -8.87
C MET A 87 -28.61 -2.24 -8.45
N GLU A 88 -29.08 -1.47 -7.47
CA GLU A 88 -30.52 -1.35 -7.15
C GLU A 88 -31.19 -0.31 -8.05
#